data_AF-A0A0C5XHE9-F1
#
_entry.id   AF-A0A0C5XHE9-F1
#
_cell.length_a   1.000
_cell.length_b   1.000
_cell.length_c   1.000
_cell.angle_alpha   90.00
_cell.angle_beta   90.00
_cell.angle_gamma   90.00
#
_symmetry.space_group_name_H-M   'P 1'
#
loop_
_entity.id
_entity.type
_entity.pdbx_description
1 polymer ?
#
loop_
_entity_poly.entity_id
_entity_poly.type
_entity_poly.pdbx_seq_one_letter_code
_entity_poly.pdbx_strand_id
1 'polypeptide(L)'
;MRYFLDTEFNGFGGDLISLALVPEIGDQDFYVSLPLPAEIHPWVEKNVIPYLRFVPPGVDHQLNRVEAAQHLEAYLAHDRDPLIIADWPDDLAHFCALLVTGPAEMIRLDGLRLELINGAGFSAASNSRMPHNALHDAHALKDFYLNWAV
;
A
#
# COMPACT_ATOMS: atom_id res chain seq x y z
N MET A 1 -3.20 7.18 14.25
CA MET A 1 -2.91 8.13 13.13
C MET A 1 -3.60 7.60 11.87
N ARG A 2 -3.83 8.44 10.85
CA ARG A 2 -4.31 7.96 9.54
C ARG A 2 -3.13 7.59 8.64
N TYR A 3 -3.28 6.52 7.87
CA TYR A 3 -2.33 6.08 6.86
C TYR A 3 -3.08 5.83 5.55
N PHE A 4 -2.56 6.38 4.46
CA PHE A 4 -3.13 6.24 3.13
C PHE A 4 -2.46 5.07 2.43
N LEU A 5 -3.28 4.11 2.01
CA LEU A 5 -2.87 2.86 1.41
C LEU A 5 -3.07 2.93 -0.10
N ASP A 6 -2.11 2.37 -0.82
CA ASP A 6 -2.26 1.95 -2.20
C ASP A 6 -1.45 0.66 -2.41
N THR A 7 -1.89 -0.19 -3.33
CA THR A 7 -1.18 -1.42 -3.69
C THR A 7 -1.10 -1.62 -5.20
N GLU A 8 -0.02 -2.27 -5.63
CA GLU A 8 0.08 -2.80 -6.99
C GLU A 8 -0.01 -4.32 -6.93
N PHE A 9 -0.77 -4.91 -7.85
CA PHE A 9 -1.01 -6.36 -7.90
C PHE A 9 -1.15 -6.85 -9.34
N ASN A 10 -0.97 -8.16 -9.53
CA ASN A 10 -0.80 -8.77 -10.85
C ASN A 10 -2.12 -8.96 -11.63
N GLY A 11 -2.86 -7.87 -11.85
CA GLY A 11 -4.20 -7.89 -12.46
C GLY A 11 -5.30 -8.34 -11.49
N PHE A 12 -6.54 -8.41 -11.97
CA PHE A 12 -7.70 -8.71 -11.13
C PHE A 12 -7.56 -10.06 -10.41
N GLY A 13 -7.59 -10.02 -9.06
CA GLY A 13 -7.41 -11.21 -8.22
C GLY A 13 -6.00 -11.82 -8.26
N GLY A 14 -5.02 -11.10 -8.81
CA GLY A 14 -3.63 -11.53 -8.91
C GLY A 14 -2.83 -11.32 -7.62
N ASP A 15 -1.58 -11.77 -7.62
CA ASP A 15 -0.70 -11.64 -6.47
C ASP A 15 -0.29 -10.18 -6.21
N LEU A 16 -0.12 -9.84 -4.91
CA LEU A 16 0.40 -8.55 -4.47
C LEU A 16 1.85 -8.36 -4.96
N ILE A 17 2.13 -7.22 -5.58
CA ILE A 17 3.45 -6.83 -6.09
C ILE A 17 4.11 -5.79 -5.17
N SER A 18 3.38 -4.75 -4.76
CA SER A 18 3.87 -3.78 -3.80
C SER A 18 2.77 -3.18 -2.95
N LEU A 19 3.15 -2.68 -1.77
CA LEU A 19 2.24 -2.02 -0.82
C LEU A 19 2.92 -0.79 -0.25
N ALA A 20 2.19 0.32 -0.17
CA ALA A 20 2.64 1.54 0.47
C ALA A 20 1.69 1.98 1.59
N LEU A 21 2.24 2.61 2.63
CA LEU A 21 1.47 3.40 3.59
C LEU A 21 2.11 4.77 3.76
N VAL A 22 1.35 5.81 3.47
CA VAL A 22 1.77 7.20 3.70
C VAL A 22 1.08 7.74 4.95
N PRO A 23 1.80 8.16 6.00
CA PRO A 23 1.16 8.71 7.20
C PRO A 23 0.59 10.10 6.93
N GLU A 24 -0.51 10.44 7.60
CA GLU A 24 -1.10 11.79 7.56
C GLU A 24 -0.11 12.86 8.03
N ILE A 25 0.66 12.56 9.08
CA ILE A 25 1.63 13.46 9.70
C ILE A 25 3.02 12.83 9.65
N GLY A 26 4.03 13.62 9.29
CA GLY A 26 5.42 13.18 9.19
C GLY A 26 5.80 12.74 7.78
N ASP A 27 7.01 12.21 7.65
CA ASP A 27 7.67 11.81 6.40
C ASP A 27 8.14 10.35 6.41
N GLN A 28 7.68 9.58 7.39
CA GLN A 28 8.04 8.18 7.56
C GLN A 28 7.13 7.32 6.69
N ASP A 29 7.35 7.35 5.38
CA ASP A 29 6.63 6.48 4.45
C ASP A 29 7.01 5.02 4.65
N PHE A 30 6.06 4.12 4.44
CA PHE A 30 6.29 2.69 4.33
C PHE A 30 6.12 2.27 2.88
N TYR A 31 7.05 1.46 2.38
CA TYR A 31 6.95 0.84 1.06
C TYR A 31 7.65 -0.51 1.06
N VAL A 32 7.01 -1.50 0.46
CA VAL A 32 7.61 -2.82 0.20
C VAL A 32 7.25 -3.30 -1.19
N SER A 33 8.20 -3.99 -1.85
CA SER A 33 7.93 -4.80 -3.04
C SER A 33 8.20 -6.28 -2.76
N LEU A 34 7.33 -7.14 -3.28
CA LEU A 34 7.38 -8.58 -3.11
C LEU A 34 8.00 -9.26 -4.34
N PRO A 35 8.45 -10.53 -4.22
CA PRO A 35 8.86 -11.32 -5.37
C PRO A 35 7.77 -11.34 -6.44
N LEU A 36 8.15 -11.05 -7.68
CA LEU A 36 7.22 -11.06 -8.79
C LEU A 36 6.72 -12.49 -9.07
N PRO A 37 5.45 -12.65 -9.47
CA PRO A 37 4.92 -13.94 -9.90
C PRO A 37 5.64 -14.42 -11.18
N ALA A 38 5.57 -15.73 -11.44
CA ALA A 38 6.22 -16.33 -12.60
C ALA A 38 5.65 -15.81 -13.94
N GLU A 39 4.35 -15.51 -13.98
CA GLU A 39 3.67 -14.92 -15.12
C GLU A 39 3.15 -13.54 -14.73
N ILE A 40 3.68 -12.50 -15.37
CA ILE A 40 3.26 -11.11 -15.15
C ILE A 40 2.17 -10.78 -16.16
N HIS A 41 1.07 -10.20 -15.69
CA HIS A 41 -0.01 -9.75 -16.55
C HIS A 41 0.52 -8.71 -17.55
N PRO A 42 0.21 -8.77 -18.86
CA PRO A 42 0.85 -7.92 -19.87
C PRO A 42 0.68 -6.41 -19.62
N TRP A 43 -0.45 -6.01 -19.03
CA TRP A 43 -0.66 -4.61 -18.66
C TRP A 43 0.23 -4.20 -17.47
N VAL A 44 0.44 -5.09 -16.50
CA VAL A 44 1.29 -4.85 -15.32
C VAL A 44 2.76 -4.79 -15.73
N GLU A 45 3.19 -5.69 -16.60
CA GLU A 45 4.55 -5.71 -17.16
C GLU A 45 4.90 -4.36 -17.81
N LYS A 46 3.94 -3.75 -18.52
CA LYS A 46 4.15 -2.48 -19.22
C LYS A 46 4.01 -1.26 -18.31
N ASN A 47 3.09 -1.29 -17.34
CA ASN A 47 2.66 -0.07 -16.65
C ASN A 47 3.06 -0.02 -15.18
N VAL A 48 3.40 -1.14 -14.53
CA VAL A 48 3.75 -1.20 -13.10
C VAL A 48 5.24 -1.51 -12.93
N ILE A 49 5.70 -2.62 -13.53
CA ILE A 49 7.07 -3.12 -13.34
C ILE A 49 8.16 -2.07 -13.64
N PRO A 50 8.04 -1.24 -14.69
CA PRO A 50 9.05 -0.22 -14.97
C PRO A 50 9.17 0.84 -13.88
N TYR A 51 8.10 1.09 -13.11
CA TYR A 51 8.05 2.13 -12.08
C TYR A 51 8.13 1.58 -10.67
N LEU A 52 8.07 0.26 -10.48
CA LEU A 52 8.00 -0.40 -9.17
C LEU A 52 8.97 0.20 -8.15
N ARG A 53 10.24 0.41 -8.53
CA ARG A 53 11.30 0.87 -7.62
C ARG A 53 11.62 2.36 -7.71
N PHE A 54 10.75 3.16 -8.33
CA PHE A 54 10.92 4.61 -8.42
C PHE A 54 10.43 5.30 -7.13
N VAL A 55 11.02 4.92 -6.01
CA VAL A 55 10.75 5.47 -4.67
C VAL A 55 12.01 6.14 -4.10
N PRO A 56 11.90 6.99 -3.06
CA PRO A 56 13.08 7.62 -2.46
C PRO A 56 14.13 6.59 -1.99
N PRO A 57 15.44 6.90 -2.13
CA PRO A 57 16.49 6.04 -1.62
C PRO A 57 16.32 5.77 -0.12
N GLY A 58 16.38 4.49 0.28
CA GLY A 58 16.16 4.07 1.67
C GLY A 58 14.75 3.57 1.98
N VAL A 59 13.80 3.72 1.06
CA VAL A 59 12.40 3.25 1.19
C VAL A 59 12.11 2.01 0.32
N ASP A 60 12.97 1.70 -0.66
CA ASP A 60 12.85 0.49 -1.50
C ASP A 60 13.24 -0.79 -0.74
N HIS A 61 12.29 -1.36 -0.01
CA HIS A 61 12.44 -2.65 0.67
C HIS A 61 11.87 -3.80 -0.18
N GLN A 62 12.76 -4.64 -0.69
CA GLN A 62 12.39 -5.88 -1.41
C GLN A 62 12.36 -7.04 -0.43
N LEU A 63 11.18 -7.52 -0.07
CA LEU A 63 10.98 -8.47 1.01
C LEU A 63 10.07 -9.61 0.56
N ASN A 64 10.32 -10.82 1.06
CA ASN A 64 9.31 -11.86 0.92
C ASN A 64 8.08 -11.53 1.76
N ARG A 65 6.99 -12.27 1.55
CA ARG A 65 5.71 -11.97 2.18
C ARG A 65 5.75 -11.97 3.72
N VAL A 66 6.49 -12.88 4.35
CA VAL A 66 6.61 -12.96 5.81
C VAL A 66 7.44 -11.79 6.35
N GLU A 67 8.55 -11.48 5.68
CA GLU A 67 9.40 -10.35 6.03
C GLU A 67 8.65 -9.01 5.88
N ALA A 68 7.87 -8.85 4.81
CA ALA A 68 7.04 -7.67 4.59
C ALA A 68 5.99 -7.49 5.69
N ALA A 69 5.35 -8.57 6.13
CA ALA A 69 4.40 -8.54 7.24
C ALA A 69 5.10 -8.14 8.56
N GLN A 70 6.27 -8.70 8.86
CA GLN A 70 7.06 -8.32 10.04
C GLN A 70 7.56 -6.87 9.98
N HIS A 71 7.92 -6.38 8.80
CA HIS A 71 8.31 -5.00 8.60
C HIS A 71 7.12 -4.05 8.84
N LEU A 72 5.92 -4.42 8.36
CA LEU A 72 4.69 -3.69 8.63
C LEU A 72 4.31 -3.69 10.12
N GLU A 73 4.50 -4.82 10.81
CA GLU A 73 4.33 -4.92 12.27
C GLU A 73 5.22 -3.90 12.99
N ALA A 74 6.51 -3.88 12.65
CA ALA A 74 7.47 -2.96 13.25
C ALA A 74 7.15 -1.49 12.95
N TYR A 75 6.70 -1.20 11.73
CA TYR A 75 6.29 0.13 11.31
C TYR A 75 5.09 0.65 12.11
N LEU A 76 4.07 -0.18 12.33
CA LEU A 76 2.85 0.20 13.06
C LEU A 76 2.95 0.06 14.58
N ALA A 77 4.03 -0.52 15.13
CA ALA A 77 4.15 -0.89 16.54
C ALA A 77 3.93 0.25 17.56
N HIS A 78 4.13 1.50 17.16
CA HIS A 78 3.98 2.67 18.04
C HIS A 78 2.61 3.34 17.96
N ASP A 79 1.73 2.87 17.07
CA ASP A 79 0.36 3.34 16.94
C ASP A 79 -0.60 2.24 17.41
N ARG A 80 -1.32 2.49 18.49
CA ARG A 80 -2.22 1.48 19.09
C ARG A 80 -3.56 1.36 18.37
N ASP A 81 -3.92 2.34 17.56
CA ASP A 81 -5.17 2.36 16.80
C ASP A 81 -4.98 3.07 15.44
N PRO A 82 -4.12 2.51 14.56
CA PRO A 82 -3.91 3.04 13.23
C PRO A 82 -5.19 2.91 12.41
N LEU A 83 -5.50 3.95 11.64
CA LEU A 83 -6.58 3.97 10.66
C LEU A 83 -5.99 3.89 9.27
N ILE A 84 -6.23 2.79 8.57
CA ILE A 84 -5.80 2.60 7.18
C ILE A 84 -6.94 3.03 6.25
N ILE A 85 -6.64 3.94 5.34
CA ILE A 85 -7.58 4.57 4.42
C ILE A 85 -7.21 4.16 3.00
N ALA A 86 -8.18 3.67 2.24
CA ALA A 86 -8.04 3.37 0.81
C ALA A 86 -9.29 3.83 0.05
N ASP A 87 -9.15 4.12 -1.24
CA ASP A 87 -10.27 4.40 -2.15
C ASP A 87 -10.70 3.16 -2.96
N TRP A 88 -9.90 2.08 -2.94
CA TRP A 88 -10.19 0.84 -3.65
C TRP A 88 -10.27 -0.40 -2.73
N PRO A 89 -11.24 -1.31 -2.93
CA PRO A 89 -11.43 -2.46 -2.04
C PRO A 89 -10.31 -3.53 -2.15
N ASP A 90 -9.73 -3.76 -3.32
CA ASP A 90 -8.66 -4.76 -3.47
C ASP A 90 -7.41 -4.37 -2.67
N ASP A 91 -7.12 -3.07 -2.49
CA ASP A 91 -6.01 -2.63 -1.65
C ASP A 91 -6.20 -3.06 -0.20
N LEU A 92 -7.40 -2.85 0.36
CA LEU A 92 -7.74 -3.31 1.70
C LEU A 92 -7.69 -4.83 1.80
N ALA A 93 -8.11 -5.54 0.75
CA ALA A 93 -8.04 -7.00 0.72
C ALA A 93 -6.57 -7.49 0.73
N HIS A 94 -5.71 -6.89 -0.08
CA HIS A 94 -4.28 -7.20 -0.12
C HIS A 94 -3.57 -6.84 1.17
N PHE A 95 -3.87 -5.68 1.76
CA PHE A 95 -3.38 -5.27 3.07
C PHE A 95 -3.78 -6.29 4.14
N CYS A 96 -5.08 -6.61 4.25
CA CYS A 96 -5.59 -7.60 5.21
C CYS A 96 -4.95 -8.97 5.01
N ALA A 97 -4.80 -9.40 3.75
CA ALA A 97 -4.12 -10.64 3.43
C ALA A 97 -2.69 -10.58 3.98
N LEU A 98 -1.92 -9.52 3.71
CA LEU A 98 -0.54 -9.38 4.15
C LEU A 98 -0.37 -9.58 5.66
N LEU A 99 -1.34 -9.13 6.48
CA LEU A 99 -1.33 -9.30 7.94
C LEU A 99 -1.34 -10.78 8.38
N VAL A 100 -1.95 -11.67 7.59
CA VAL A 100 -2.02 -13.11 7.86
C VAL A 100 -0.69 -13.75 7.45
N THR A 101 0.02 -14.31 8.42
CA THR A 101 1.36 -14.91 8.24
C THR A 101 1.33 -16.44 8.21
N GLY A 102 0.21 -17.05 8.62
CA GLY A 102 0.04 -18.49 8.65
C GLY A 102 -1.38 -18.91 9.06
N PRO A 103 -1.66 -20.22 9.12
CA PRO A 103 -2.95 -20.73 9.57
C PRO A 103 -3.25 -20.29 11.01
N ALA A 104 -4.29 -19.46 11.18
CA ALA A 104 -4.65 -18.83 12.46
C ALA A 104 -3.53 -17.98 13.08
N GLU A 105 -2.60 -17.48 12.27
CA GLU A 105 -1.51 -16.60 12.66
C GLU A 105 -1.59 -15.28 11.91
N MET A 106 -1.36 -14.18 12.61
CA MET A 106 -1.23 -12.85 12.04
C MET A 106 -0.16 -12.06 12.78
N ILE A 107 0.30 -10.97 12.18
CA ILE A 107 1.19 -10.02 12.85
C ILE A 107 0.55 -9.46 14.12
N ARG A 108 1.38 -9.00 15.06
CA ARG A 108 0.92 -8.38 16.29
C ARG A 108 0.42 -6.96 16.03
N LEU A 109 -0.85 -6.72 16.33
CA LEU A 109 -1.46 -5.40 16.35
C LEU A 109 -2.28 -5.25 17.64
N ASP A 110 -2.15 -4.10 18.31
CA ASP A 110 -2.99 -3.77 19.49
C ASP A 110 -4.41 -3.38 19.08
N GLY A 111 -4.56 -2.83 17.88
CA GLY A 111 -5.79 -2.38 17.26
C GLY A 111 -5.54 -2.01 15.80
N LEU A 112 -6.59 -1.96 14.99
CA LEU A 112 -6.54 -1.58 13.59
C LEU A 112 -7.95 -1.20 13.13
N ARG A 113 -8.07 -0.07 12.43
CA ARG A 113 -9.29 0.31 11.72
C ARG A 113 -9.01 0.43 10.24
N LEU A 114 -10.00 0.06 9.45
CA LEU A 114 -9.99 0.18 8.00
C LEU A 114 -11.14 1.08 7.57
N GLU A 115 -10.87 1.99 6.65
CA GLU A 115 -11.87 2.87 6.06
C GLU A 115 -11.73 2.84 4.54
N LEU A 116 -12.79 2.35 3.88
CA LEU A 116 -12.95 2.50 2.44
C LEU A 116 -13.70 3.82 2.19
N ILE A 117 -13.04 4.77 1.54
CA ILE A 117 -13.62 6.08 1.26
C ILE A 117 -14.27 6.11 -0.11
N ASN A 118 -15.20 7.04 -0.32
CA ASN A 118 -15.67 7.34 -1.67
C ASN A 118 -14.63 8.17 -2.41
N GLY A 119 -13.84 7.52 -3.27
CA GLY A 119 -12.85 8.17 -4.14
C GLY A 119 -13.43 8.94 -5.34
N ALA A 120 -14.71 9.31 -5.33
CA ALA A 120 -15.30 10.07 -6.44
C ALA A 120 -14.53 11.37 -6.71
N GLY A 121 -13.98 11.50 -7.91
CA GLY A 121 -13.16 12.64 -8.30
C GLY A 121 -11.65 12.46 -8.05
N PHE A 122 -11.25 11.36 -7.42
CA PHE A 122 -9.87 10.90 -7.37
C PHE A 122 -9.59 9.89 -8.49
N SER A 123 -8.38 9.96 -9.04
CA SER A 123 -7.85 8.97 -9.96
C SER A 123 -6.33 8.97 -9.81
N ALA A 124 -5.76 7.92 -9.25
CA ALA A 124 -4.30 7.76 -9.16
C ALA A 124 -3.62 7.99 -10.53
N ALA A 125 -4.22 7.46 -11.61
CA ALA A 125 -3.75 7.67 -12.98
C ALA A 125 -3.68 9.15 -13.44
N SER A 126 -4.48 10.04 -12.84
CA SER A 126 -4.53 11.46 -13.19
C SER A 126 -3.87 12.37 -12.14
N ASN A 127 -3.85 11.93 -10.88
CA ASN A 127 -3.44 12.74 -9.74
C ASN A 127 -2.03 12.41 -9.24
N SER A 128 -1.55 11.19 -9.50
CA SER A 128 -0.22 10.76 -9.09
C SER A 128 0.88 11.38 -9.93
N ARG A 129 2.01 11.70 -9.29
CA ARG A 129 3.24 12.13 -9.98
C ARG A 129 3.84 11.02 -10.82
N MET A 130 3.61 9.78 -10.40
CA MET A 130 4.03 8.58 -11.09
C MET A 130 2.94 7.53 -10.93
N PRO A 131 1.92 7.56 -11.80
CA PRO A 131 0.87 6.55 -11.80
C PRO A 131 1.42 5.13 -11.80
N HIS A 132 0.72 4.24 -11.12
CA HIS A 132 1.06 2.81 -11.07
C HIS A 132 2.34 2.53 -10.28
N ASN A 133 2.60 3.39 -9.29
CA ASN A 133 3.55 3.17 -8.23
C ASN A 133 2.85 3.43 -6.90
N ALA A 134 2.70 2.38 -6.10
CA ALA A 134 1.94 2.44 -4.85
C ALA A 134 2.33 3.58 -3.91
N LEU A 135 3.61 3.95 -3.82
CA LEU A 135 4.01 5.05 -2.93
C LEU A 135 3.50 6.40 -3.43
N HIS A 136 3.68 6.68 -4.73
CA HIS A 136 3.22 7.94 -5.31
C HIS A 136 1.69 8.02 -5.34
N ASP A 137 1.03 6.89 -5.57
CA ASP A 137 -0.43 6.80 -5.63
C ASP A 137 -1.03 6.99 -4.22
N ALA A 138 -0.43 6.41 -3.17
CA ALA A 138 -0.80 6.66 -1.78
C ALA A 138 -0.58 8.13 -1.34
N HIS A 139 0.50 8.79 -1.79
CA HIS A 139 0.70 10.23 -1.57
C HIS A 139 -0.39 11.06 -2.26
N ALA A 140 -0.76 10.70 -3.48
CA ALA A 140 -1.84 11.38 -4.20
C ALA A 140 -3.19 11.21 -3.49
N LEU A 141 -3.46 10.02 -2.95
CA LEU A 141 -4.67 9.74 -2.16
C LEU A 141 -4.70 10.59 -0.87
N LYS A 142 -3.57 10.68 -0.15
CA LYS A 142 -3.42 11.57 1.00
C LYS A 142 -3.76 13.01 0.65
N ASP A 143 -3.12 13.53 -0.40
CA ASP A 143 -3.32 14.93 -0.83
C ASP A 143 -4.78 15.18 -1.23
N PHE A 144 -5.41 14.24 -1.94
CA PHE A 144 -6.83 14.33 -2.29
C PHE A 144 -7.72 14.38 -1.05
N TYR A 145 -7.56 13.42 -0.13
CA TYR A 145 -8.37 13.30 1.08
C TYR A 145 -8.27 14.54 1.96
N LEU A 146 -7.05 15.04 2.19
CA LEU A 146 -6.81 16.19 3.06
C LEU A 146 -7.31 17.51 2.45
N ASN A 147 -7.28 17.65 1.12
CA ASN A 147 -7.84 18.82 0.45
C ASN A 147 -9.38 18.82 0.41
N TRP A 148 -10.01 17.65 0.54
CA TRP A 148 -11.47 17.50 0.55
C TRP A 148 -12.08 17.65 1.95
N ALA A 149 -11.30 17.42 3.01
CA ALA A 149 -11.75 17.49 4.40
C ALA A 149 -11.79 18.93 4.98
N VAL A 150 -11.58 19.96 4.15
CA VAL A 150 -11.59 21.39 4.52
C VAL A 150 -12.84 22.09 3.97
#